data_AF-A0A3B9Y0M8-F1
#
_entry.id   AF-A0A3B9Y0M8-F1
#
_cell.length_a   1.000
_cell.length_b   1.000
_cell.length_c   1.000
_cell.angle_alpha   90.00
_cell.angle_beta   90.00
_cell.angle_gamma   90.00
#
_symmetry.space_group_name_H-M   'P 1'
#
loop_
_entity.id
_entity.type
_entity.pdbx_description
1 polymer ?
#
loop_
_entity_poly.entity_id
_entity_poly.type
_entity_poly.pdbx_seq_one_letter_code
_entity_poly.pdbx_strand_id
1 'polypeptide(L)'
;LYRAPYSDHWEKKSLDWAMEQIAQRLKQARDETFVERLPDGREVNHTLGIASLGGATLDVEENYLMKKLFSGGLGVVSIENQARI
;
A
#
# COMPACT_ATOMS: atom_id res chain seq x y z
N LEU A 1 1.16 16.19 7.92
CA LEU A 1 0.63 16.16 9.31
C LEU A 1 0.47 14.70 9.72
N TYR A 2 0.66 14.36 10.98
CA TYR A 2 0.45 13.02 11.54
C TYR A 2 -0.69 13.05 12.57
N ARG A 3 -1.53 12.01 12.59
CA ARG A 3 -2.58 11.84 13.60
C ARG A 3 -2.37 10.49 14.27
N ALA A 4 -2.04 10.53 15.56
CA ALA A 4 -1.85 9.31 16.35
C ALA A 4 -3.17 8.54 16.52
N PRO A 5 -3.11 7.21 16.74
CA PRO A 5 -4.28 6.44 17.15
C PRO A 5 -4.97 7.11 18.34
N TYR A 6 -6.29 7.23 18.27
CA TYR A 6 -7.14 7.86 19.29
C TYR A 6 -6.93 9.37 19.52
N SER A 7 -6.06 10.04 18.75
CA SER A 7 -5.91 11.50 18.83
C SER A 7 -7.03 12.24 18.08
N ASP A 8 -7.42 13.41 18.60
CA ASP A 8 -8.36 14.35 18.01
C ASP A 8 -7.67 15.50 17.24
N HIS A 9 -6.34 15.59 17.30
CA HIS A 9 -5.57 16.66 16.69
C HIS A 9 -4.45 16.15 15.77
N TRP A 10 -3.98 17.05 14.91
CA TRP A 10 -2.89 16.82 13.98
C TRP A 10 -1.58 17.38 14.50
N GLU A 11 -0.50 16.62 14.34
CA GLU A 11 0.85 17.03 14.68
C GLU A 11 1.68 17.31 13.42
N LYS A 12 2.51 18.36 13.45
CA LYS A 12 3.54 18.58 12.43
C LYS A 12 4.71 17.62 12.70
N LYS A 13 5.09 16.87 11.68
CA LYS A 13 6.26 15.98 11.65
C LYS A 13 7.07 16.28 10.39
N SER A 14 8.36 15.96 10.42
CA SER A 14 9.20 16.05 9.22
C SER A 14 8.77 15.03 8.16
N LEU A 15 9.13 15.29 6.90
CA LEU A 15 8.88 14.37 5.81
C LEU A 15 9.59 13.03 6.03
N ASP A 16 10.87 13.06 6.43
CA ASP A 16 11.66 11.84 6.68
C ASP A 16 11.03 10.94 7.74
N TRP A 17 10.54 11.55 8.83
CA TRP A 17 9.84 10.81 9.87
C TRP A 17 8.57 10.16 9.32
N ALA A 18 7.79 10.89 8.51
CA ALA A 18 6.56 10.36 7.93
C ALA A 18 6.85 9.19 6.97
N MET A 19 7.86 9.32 6.11
CA MET A 19 8.26 8.28 5.17
C MET A 19 8.72 7.01 5.88
N GLU A 20 9.56 7.13 6.92
CA GLU A 20 10.00 5.98 7.71
C GLU A 20 8.82 5.27 8.40
N GLN A 21 7.89 6.03 8.98
CA GLN A 21 6.73 5.45 9.67
C GLN A 21 5.76 4.74 8.72
N ILE A 22 5.58 5.25 7.50
CA ILE A 22 4.78 4.61 6.45
C ILE A 22 5.47 3.33 5.99
N ALA A 23 6.77 3.38 5.72
CA ALA A 23 7.54 2.21 5.26
C ALA A 23 7.52 1.07 6.28
N GLN A 24 7.71 1.37 7.57
CA GLN A 24 7.66 0.37 8.64
C GLN A 24 6.29 -0.33 8.72
N ARG A 25 5.19 0.43 8.64
CA ARG A 25 3.82 -0.13 8.67
C ARG A 25 3.51 -0.95 7.43
N LEU A 26 3.92 -0.47 6.26
CA LEU A 26 3.73 -1.17 5.00
C LEU A 26 4.46 -2.51 5.02
N LYS A 27 5.72 -2.52 5.48
CA LYS A 27 6.51 -3.74 5.63
C LYS A 27 5.85 -4.70 6.62
N GLN A 28 5.49 -4.23 7.80
CA GLN A 28 4.86 -5.05 8.83
C GLN A 28 3.58 -5.71 8.31
N ALA A 29 2.64 -4.92 7.78
CA ALA A 29 1.38 -5.43 7.26
C ALA A 29 1.60 -6.44 6.12
N ARG A 30 2.57 -6.18 5.23
CA ARG A 30 2.93 -7.12 4.17
C ARG A 30 3.46 -8.42 4.76
N ASP A 31 4.45 -8.38 5.63
CA ASP A 31 5.07 -9.58 6.22
C ASP A 31 4.02 -10.45 6.95
N GLU A 32 3.09 -9.82 7.67
CA GLU A 32 2.03 -10.50 8.42
C GLU A 32 0.97 -11.16 7.51
N THR A 33 0.83 -10.72 6.25
CA THR A 33 -0.28 -11.12 5.38
C THR A 33 0.15 -11.63 4.00
N PHE A 34 1.45 -11.82 3.79
CA PHE A 34 1.97 -12.30 2.52
C PHE A 34 1.75 -13.80 2.36
N VAL A 35 1.27 -14.19 1.18
CA VAL A 35 1.02 -15.56 0.78
C VAL A 35 1.90 -15.86 -0.42
N GLU A 36 2.90 -16.72 -0.22
CA GLU A 36 3.72 -17.22 -1.32
C GLU A 36 2.94 -18.25 -2.15
N ARG A 37 2.29 -19.22 -1.47
CA ARG A 37 1.55 -20.32 -2.08
C ARG A 37 0.20 -20.56 -1.41
N LEU A 38 -0.77 -20.98 -2.21
CA LEU A 38 -2.08 -21.43 -1.74
C LEU A 38 -2.03 -22.86 -1.17
N PRO A 39 -3.08 -23.33 -0.45
CA PRO A 39 -3.14 -24.70 0.07
C PRO A 39 -3.02 -25.80 -0.98
N ASP A 40 -3.35 -25.51 -2.24
CA ASP A 40 -3.20 -26.43 -3.38
C ASP A 40 -1.82 -26.37 -4.07
N GLY A 41 -0.88 -25.62 -3.49
CA GLY A 41 0.50 -25.52 -3.96
C GLY A 41 0.74 -24.46 -5.05
N ARG A 42 -0.31 -23.80 -5.57
CA ARG A 42 -0.16 -22.73 -6.56
C ARG A 42 0.58 -21.53 -5.97
N GLU A 43 1.58 -21.06 -6.70
CA GLU A 43 2.30 -19.83 -6.35
C GLU A 43 1.47 -18.59 -6.70
N VAL A 44 1.38 -17.65 -5.78
CA VAL A 44 0.57 -16.42 -5.93
C VAL A 44 1.32 -15.15 -5.54
N ASN A 45 2.30 -15.22 -4.63
CA ASN A 45 3.16 -14.11 -4.22
C ASN A 45 2.40 -12.79 -3.97
N HIS A 46 1.31 -12.85 -3.20
CA HIS A 46 0.45 -11.70 -2.95
C HIS A 46 0.27 -11.38 -1.47
N THR A 47 -0.29 -10.20 -1.18
CA THR A 47 -0.85 -9.85 0.13
C THR A 47 -2.30 -9.41 -0.03
N LEU A 48 -3.15 -9.85 0.90
CA LEU A 48 -4.54 -9.41 1.03
C LEU A 48 -4.73 -8.38 2.17
N GLY A 49 -3.67 -8.02 2.88
CA GLY A 49 -3.71 -7.10 4.03
C GLY A 49 -3.60 -5.62 3.65
N ILE A 50 -3.40 -5.31 2.37
CA ILE A 50 -3.18 -3.96 1.86
C ILE A 50 -4.07 -3.73 0.64
N ALA A 51 -4.64 -2.53 0.53
CA ALA A 51 -5.41 -2.10 -0.64
C ALA A 51 -5.03 -0.66 -1.04
N SER A 52 -5.21 -0.32 -2.32
CA SER A 52 -4.97 1.02 -2.87
C SER A 52 -6.18 1.49 -3.68
N LEU A 53 -6.57 2.76 -3.49
CA LEU A 53 -7.64 3.44 -4.22
C LEU A 53 -7.11 4.72 -4.89
N GLY A 54 -7.32 4.87 -6.19
CA GLY A 54 -6.88 6.03 -7.00
C GLY A 54 -6.19 5.59 -8.31
N GLY A 55 -5.71 6.48 -9.19
CA GLY A 55 -5.64 7.92 -9.13
C GLY A 55 -5.83 8.53 -10.52
N ALA A 56 -7.09 8.58 -10.99
CA ALA A 56 -7.45 9.13 -12.31
C ALA A 56 -7.10 10.62 -12.50
N THR A 57 -6.69 11.31 -11.44
CA THR A 57 -6.24 12.71 -11.47
C THR A 57 -4.72 12.85 -11.49
N LEU A 58 -3.98 11.75 -11.43
CA LEU A 58 -2.52 11.72 -11.48
C LEU A 58 -2.02 11.51 -12.92
N ASP A 59 -0.77 11.88 -13.16
CA ASP A 59 -0.16 11.68 -14.47
C ASP A 59 -0.01 10.18 -14.79
N VAL A 60 0.18 9.85 -16.07
CA VAL A 60 0.28 8.45 -16.53
C VAL A 60 1.51 7.78 -15.92
N GLU A 61 2.62 8.52 -15.83
CA GLU A 61 3.89 8.08 -15.26
C GLU A 61 3.75 7.75 -13.78
N GLU A 62 3.02 8.58 -13.02
CA GLU A 62 2.76 8.38 -11.59
C GLU A 62 1.87 7.17 -11.36
N ASN A 63 0.78 7.05 -12.12
CA ASN A 63 -0.09 5.88 -12.08
C ASN A 63 0.69 4.60 -12.42
N TYR A 64 1.58 4.66 -13.41
CA TYR A 64 2.39 3.51 -13.79
C TYR A 64 3.40 3.14 -12.70
N LEU A 65 4.03 4.11 -12.06
CA LEU A 65 4.92 3.90 -10.92
C LEU A 65 4.17 3.28 -9.73
N MET A 66 3.01 3.82 -9.37
CA MET A 66 2.16 3.27 -8.31
C MET A 66 1.76 1.82 -8.62
N LYS A 67 1.36 1.53 -9.86
CA LYS A 67 1.01 0.16 -10.26
C LYS A 67 2.20 -0.79 -10.09
N LYS A 68 3.39 -0.40 -10.55
CA LYS A 68 4.61 -1.21 -10.37
C LYS A 68 4.93 -1.44 -8.89
N LEU A 69 4.87 -0.41 -8.07
CA LEU A 69 5.14 -0.51 -6.64
C LEU A 69 4.15 -1.46 -5.96
N PHE A 70 2.85 -1.21 -6.10
CA PHE A 70 1.83 -1.97 -5.38
C PHE A 70 1.70 -3.40 -5.89
N SER A 71 1.51 -3.64 -7.20
CA SER A 71 1.30 -5.00 -7.68
C SER A 71 2.60 -5.78 -7.86
N GLY A 72 3.62 -5.17 -8.48
CA GLY A 72 4.87 -5.87 -8.81
C GLY A 72 5.85 -5.95 -7.64
N GLY A 73 6.04 -4.85 -6.93
CA GLY A 73 7.00 -4.78 -5.82
C GLY A 73 6.47 -5.39 -4.52
N LEU A 74 5.20 -5.11 -4.20
CA LEU A 74 4.64 -5.45 -2.89
C LEU A 74 3.68 -6.65 -2.91
N GLY A 75 3.18 -7.06 -4.09
CA GLY A 75 2.23 -8.17 -4.22
C GLY A 75 0.80 -7.78 -3.86
N VAL A 76 0.45 -6.50 -3.87
CA VAL A 76 -0.91 -6.03 -3.59
C VAL A 76 -1.83 -6.34 -4.79
N VAL A 77 -2.95 -7.01 -4.53
CA VAL A 77 -3.94 -7.36 -5.56
C VAL A 77 -5.19 -6.48 -5.53
N SER A 78 -5.52 -5.91 -4.37
CA SER A 78 -6.65 -4.98 -4.22
C SER A 78 -6.26 -3.55 -4.62
N ILE A 79 -6.23 -3.28 -5.93
CA ILE A 79 -5.88 -1.97 -6.50
C ILE A 79 -7.01 -1.51 -7.41
N GLU A 80 -7.75 -0.49 -6.98
CA GLU A 80 -8.93 0.02 -7.68
C GLU A 80 -8.82 1.53 -7.94
N ASN A 81 -9.57 2.02 -8.93
CA ASN A 81 -9.61 3.44 -9.28
C ASN A 81 -10.99 3.86 -9.81
N GLN A 82 -11.11 5.15 -10.15
CA GLN A 82 -12.33 5.76 -10.66
C GLN A 82 -12.79 5.22 -12.02
N ALA A 83 -11.93 4.49 -12.78
CA ALA A 83 -12.36 3.90 -14.04
C ALA A 83 -13.25 2.67 -13.83
N ARG A 84 -13.25 2.09 -12.61
CA ARG A 84 -14.01 0.90 -12.25
C ARG A 84 -15.21 1.19 -11.35
N ILE A 85 -15.08 2.17 -10.44
CA ILE A 85 -16.14 2.62 -9.52
C ILE A 85 -17.07 3.58 -10.24
#